data_AF-C7IYF1-F1
#
_entry.id   AF-C7IYF1-F1
#
_cell.length_a   1.000
_cell.length_b   1.000
_cell.length_c   1.000
_cell.angle_alpha   90.00
_cell.angle_beta   90.00
_cell.angle_gamma   90.00
#
_symmetry.space_group_name_H-M   'P 1'
#
loop_
_entity.id
_entity.type
_entity.pdbx_description
1 polymer ?
#
loop_
_entity_poly.entity_id
_entity_poly.type
_entity_poly.pdbx_seq_one_letter_code
_entity_poly.pdbx_strand_id
1 'polypeptide(L)'
;APQAEHRNCARHIYVNWKRHFSDKKYQKKFWKCAKAPCRMLFNLARAKLAQLTPPGAQAILNTHPQHWSRAWFKVGSNCDSVDNNMCESFNKWILEARFFPIITMLEIIRRKVMGRISAQIKNSAR
;
A
#
# COMPACT_ATOMS: atom_id res chain seq x y z
N ALA A 1 14.24 -10.77 -9.68
CA ALA A 1 15.25 -11.19 -8.69
C ALA A 1 14.62 -12.26 -7.79
N PRO A 2 15.02 -13.53 -7.89
CA PRO A 2 14.36 -14.65 -7.20
C PRO A 2 14.50 -14.61 -5.66
N GLN A 3 15.46 -13.86 -5.14
CA GLN A 3 15.72 -13.70 -3.70
C GLN A 3 15.00 -12.49 -3.07
N ALA A 4 14.33 -11.66 -3.88
CA ALA A 4 13.65 -10.48 -3.38
C ALA A 4 12.39 -10.88 -2.58
N GLU A 5 12.14 -10.18 -1.47
CA GLU A 5 10.91 -10.39 -0.72
C GLU A 5 9.70 -9.91 -1.54
N HIS A 6 8.78 -10.83 -1.84
CA HIS A 6 7.54 -10.52 -2.53
C HIS A 6 6.46 -10.10 -1.53
N ARG A 7 6.02 -8.85 -1.64
CA ARG A 7 5.00 -8.24 -0.76
C ARG A 7 3.74 -7.93 -1.54
N ASN A 8 2.59 -8.28 -0.95
CA ASN A 8 1.27 -7.92 -1.44
C ASN A 8 0.88 -6.54 -0.90
N CYS A 9 0.28 -5.73 -1.76
CA CYS A 9 -0.22 -4.41 -1.38
C CYS A 9 -1.40 -4.54 -0.39
N ALA A 10 -1.26 -4.05 0.84
CA ALA A 10 -2.30 -4.13 1.86
C ALA A 10 -3.61 -3.44 1.44
N ARG A 11 -3.55 -2.46 0.51
CA ARG A 11 -4.73 -1.82 -0.07
C ARG A 11 -5.58 -2.81 -0.88
N HIS A 12 -4.97 -3.71 -1.66
CA HIS A 12 -5.72 -4.72 -2.41
C HIS A 12 -6.36 -5.75 -1.47
N ILE A 13 -5.62 -6.17 -0.42
CA ILE A 13 -6.16 -7.04 0.62
C ILE A 13 -7.36 -6.37 1.31
N TYR A 14 -7.23 -5.09 1.67
CA TYR A 14 -8.32 -4.31 2.26
C TYR A 14 -9.54 -4.23 1.34
N VAL A 15 -9.36 -3.94 0.05
CA VAL A 15 -10.49 -3.83 -0.89
C VAL A 15 -11.25 -5.15 -0.99
N ASN A 16 -10.54 -6.28 -1.08
CA ASN A 16 -11.18 -7.61 -1.12
C ASN A 16 -11.87 -7.94 0.21
N TRP A 17 -11.21 -7.68 1.34
CA TRP A 17 -11.77 -7.91 2.67
C TRP A 17 -13.01 -7.04 2.92
N LYS A 18 -12.98 -5.76 2.53
CA LYS A 18 -14.08 -4.80 2.71
C LYS A 18 -15.35 -5.21 1.97
N ARG A 19 -15.27 -6.00 0.89
CA ARG A 19 -16.46 -6.51 0.17
C ARG A 19 -17.37 -7.33 1.09
N HIS A 20 -16.79 -8.04 2.06
CA HIS A 20 -17.53 -8.83 3.05
C HIS A 20 -17.71 -8.11 4.39
N PHE A 21 -16.85 -7.13 4.69
CA PHE A 21 -16.83 -6.39 5.95
C PHE A 21 -16.80 -4.87 5.70
N SER A 22 -17.95 -4.30 5.34
CA SER A 22 -18.05 -2.97 4.74
C SER A 22 -18.16 -1.79 5.72
N ASP A 23 -18.38 -2.04 7.02
CA ASP A 23 -18.51 -0.97 8.03
C ASP A 23 -17.22 -0.12 8.09
N LYS A 24 -17.40 1.21 7.99
CA LYS A 24 -16.33 2.20 8.08
C LYS A 24 -15.53 2.09 9.38
N LYS A 25 -16.16 1.66 10.48
CA LYS A 25 -15.49 1.45 11.78
C LYS A 25 -14.36 0.42 11.70
N TYR A 26 -14.46 -0.53 10.79
CA TYR A 26 -13.45 -1.59 10.63
C TYR A 26 -12.20 -1.12 9.91
N GLN A 27 -12.31 -0.12 9.03
CA GLN A 27 -11.20 0.36 8.21
C GLN A 27 -9.98 0.71 9.06
N LYS A 28 -10.15 1.56 10.08
CA LYS A 28 -9.05 1.99 10.95
C LYS A 28 -8.42 0.82 11.72
N LYS A 29 -9.21 -0.21 12.03
CA LYS A 29 -8.76 -1.41 12.76
C LYS A 29 -7.98 -2.35 11.83
N PHE A 30 -8.45 -2.56 10.60
CA PHE A 30 -7.72 -3.29 9.57
C PHE A 30 -6.33 -2.68 9.33
N TRP A 31 -6.24 -1.36 9.15
CA TRP A 31 -4.97 -0.69 8.92
C TRP A 31 -4.01 -0.77 10.12
N LYS A 32 -4.54 -0.85 11.34
CA LYS A 32 -3.71 -1.13 12.53
C LYS A 32 -3.11 -2.54 12.51
N CYS A 33 -3.83 -3.53 11.96
CA CYS A 33 -3.26 -4.85 11.70
C CYS A 33 -2.16 -4.74 10.62
N ALA A 34 -2.47 -4.15 9.47
CA ALA A 34 -1.53 -4.02 8.35
C ALA A 34 -0.20 -3.37 8.74
N LYS A 35 -0.26 -2.29 9.53
CA LYS A 35 0.91 -1.49 9.94
C LYS A 35 1.55 -1.93 11.26
N ALA A 36 1.08 -3.00 11.89
CA ALA A 36 1.64 -3.45 13.16
C ALA A 36 3.14 -3.76 13.00
N PRO A 37 4.03 -3.28 13.89
CA PRO A 37 5.47 -3.45 13.72
C PRO A 37 5.96 -4.85 14.16
N CYS A 38 5.16 -5.59 14.92
CA CYS A 38 5.50 -6.93 15.38
C CYS A 38 4.24 -7.80 15.56
N ARG A 39 4.42 -9.12 15.64
CA ARG A 39 3.33 -10.10 15.74
C ARG A 39 2.45 -9.89 16.97
N MET A 40 3.04 -9.49 18.10
CA MET A 40 2.29 -9.18 19.32
C MET A 40 1.30 -8.03 19.09
N LEU A 41 1.76 -6.93 18.50
CA LEU A 41 0.92 -5.77 18.22
C LEU A 41 -0.10 -6.04 17.11
N PHE A 42 0.23 -6.91 16.15
CA PHE A 42 -0.74 -7.40 15.17
C PHE A 42 -1.88 -8.16 15.86
N ASN A 43 -1.54 -9.10 16.74
CA ASN A 43 -2.52 -9.90 17.47
C ASN A 43 -3.41 -9.01 18.37
N LEU A 44 -2.82 -8.01 19.02
CA LEU A 44 -3.58 -7.00 19.78
C LEU A 44 -4.53 -6.20 18.87
N ALA A 45 -4.08 -5.74 17.71
CA ALA A 45 -4.91 -5.02 16.75
C ALA A 45 -6.06 -5.90 16.22
N ARG A 46 -5.76 -7.17 15.92
CA ARG A 46 -6.73 -8.17 15.47
C ARG A 46 -7.76 -8.47 16.56
N ALA A 47 -7.34 -8.63 17.82
CA ALA A 47 -8.26 -8.80 18.94
C ALA A 47 -9.20 -7.59 19.08
N LYS A 48 -8.70 -6.37 18.92
CA LYS A 48 -9.52 -5.14 18.91
C LYS A 48 -10.47 -5.04 17.70
N LEU A 49 -10.19 -5.73 16.61
CA LEU A 49 -11.11 -5.90 15.48
C LEU A 49 -12.14 -6.99 15.78
N ALA A 50 -11.73 -8.09 16.41
CA ALA A 50 -12.61 -9.19 16.79
C ALA A 50 -13.75 -8.74 17.72
N GLN A 51 -13.51 -7.73 18.57
CA GLN A 51 -14.56 -7.12 19.39
C GLN A 51 -15.68 -6.43 18.58
N LEU A 52 -15.42 -6.10 17.31
CA LEU A 52 -16.41 -5.46 16.42
C LEU A 52 -16.92 -6.42 15.34
N THR A 53 -16.04 -7.32 14.87
CA THR A 53 -16.35 -8.35 13.88
C THR A 53 -15.42 -9.55 14.09
N PRO A 54 -15.83 -10.53 14.91
CA PRO A 54 -15.13 -11.80 15.03
C PRO A 54 -14.86 -12.48 13.66
N PRO A 55 -15.85 -12.60 12.74
CA PRO A 55 -15.60 -13.22 11.44
C PRO A 55 -14.62 -12.40 10.59
N GLY A 56 -14.66 -11.07 10.67
CA GLY A 56 -13.72 -10.20 9.95
C GLY A 56 -12.28 -10.34 10.46
N ALA A 57 -12.10 -10.45 11.77
CA ALA A 57 -10.80 -10.70 12.39
C ALA A 57 -10.24 -12.09 12.05
N GLN A 58 -11.09 -13.10 11.89
CA GLN A 58 -10.68 -14.41 11.39
C GLN A 58 -10.32 -14.36 9.91
N ALA A 59 -11.12 -13.67 9.08
CA ALA A 59 -10.87 -13.53 7.66
C ALA A 59 -9.52 -12.85 7.35
N ILE A 60 -9.04 -11.96 8.23
CA ILE A 60 -7.69 -11.38 8.11
C ILE A 60 -6.61 -12.48 8.09
N LEU A 61 -6.73 -13.53 8.91
CA LEU A 61 -5.73 -14.61 8.93
C LEU A 61 -5.74 -15.44 7.64
N ASN A 62 -6.91 -15.57 7.01
CA ASN A 62 -7.06 -16.29 5.74
C ASN A 62 -6.44 -15.54 4.54
N THR A 63 -6.01 -14.29 4.72
CA THR A 63 -5.34 -13.50 3.67
C THR A 63 -3.82 -13.61 3.67
N HIS A 64 -3.25 -14.55 4.44
CA HIS A 64 -1.81 -14.74 4.62
C HIS A 64 -1.07 -13.44 5.00
N PRO A 65 -1.24 -12.94 6.25
CA PRO A 65 -0.64 -11.69 6.74
C PRO A 65 0.87 -11.56 6.53
N GLN A 66 1.58 -12.69 6.36
CA GLN A 66 3.02 -12.73 6.07
C GLN A 66 3.39 -11.91 4.84
N HIS A 67 2.48 -11.77 3.87
CA HIS A 67 2.77 -11.10 2.60
C HIS A 67 2.41 -9.61 2.59
N TRP A 68 1.62 -9.10 3.52
CA TRP A 68 1.10 -7.71 3.43
C TRP A 68 1.11 -6.94 4.75
N SER A 69 1.33 -7.60 5.88
CA SER A 69 1.44 -6.94 7.18
C SER A 69 2.91 -6.73 7.54
N ARG A 70 3.22 -5.50 7.96
CA ARG A 70 4.58 -5.09 8.36
C ARG A 70 5.20 -5.96 9.44
N ALA A 71 4.37 -6.55 10.31
CA ALA A 71 4.78 -7.43 11.41
C ALA A 71 5.56 -8.68 10.98
N TRP A 72 5.56 -9.04 9.69
CA TRP A 72 6.28 -10.18 9.14
C TRP A 72 7.36 -9.82 8.11
N PHE A 73 7.49 -8.53 7.75
CA PHE A 73 8.50 -8.12 6.78
C PHE A 73 9.91 -8.28 7.35
N LYS A 74 10.85 -8.66 6.49
CA LYS A 74 12.27 -8.78 6.85
C LYS A 74 12.82 -7.43 7.33
N VAL A 75 13.83 -7.49 8.21
CA VAL A 75 14.57 -6.31 8.63
C VAL A 75 15.23 -5.68 7.40
N GLY A 76 15.04 -4.37 7.21
CA GLY A 76 15.51 -3.63 6.03
C GLY A 76 14.44 -3.43 4.95
N SER A 77 13.43 -4.32 4.85
CA SER A 77 12.25 -4.13 3.99
C SER A 77 11.00 -3.70 4.77
N ASN A 78 11.07 -3.71 6.11
CA ASN A 78 10.02 -3.33 7.04
C ASN A 78 9.79 -1.80 7.15
N CYS A 79 9.48 -1.15 6.02
CA CYS A 79 9.10 0.27 5.98
C CYS A 79 7.62 0.49 6.38
N ASP A 80 7.23 1.75 6.68
CA ASP A 80 5.83 2.08 7.05
C ASP A 80 4.85 1.95 5.86
N SER A 81 5.38 2.01 4.64
CA SER A 81 4.62 1.85 3.40
C SER A 81 4.26 0.38 3.17
N VAL A 82 3.10 -0.02 3.68
CA VAL A 82 2.50 -1.35 3.48
C VAL A 82 1.57 -1.41 2.26
N ASP A 83 1.34 -0.27 1.62
CA ASP A 83 0.63 -0.16 0.36
C ASP A 83 1.57 0.26 -0.76
N ASN A 84 1.17 -0.03 -2.00
CA ASN A 84 1.93 0.25 -3.20
C ASN A 84 1.45 1.52 -3.91
N ASN A 85 0.78 2.43 -3.19
CA ASN A 85 0.08 3.57 -3.77
C ASN A 85 1.01 4.49 -4.57
N MET A 86 2.26 4.67 -4.11
CA MET A 86 3.26 5.47 -4.81
C MET A 86 3.64 4.86 -6.15
N CYS A 87 3.90 3.55 -6.17
CA CYS A 87 4.25 2.83 -7.40
C CYS A 87 3.06 2.78 -8.36
N GLU A 88 1.85 2.49 -7.87
CA GLU A 88 0.62 2.48 -8.67
C GLU A 88 0.35 3.85 -9.30
N SER A 89 0.49 4.92 -8.50
CA SER A 89 0.32 6.30 -8.97
C SER A 89 1.36 6.68 -10.02
N PHE A 90 2.63 6.35 -9.78
CA PHE A 90 3.72 6.63 -10.72
C PHE A 90 3.54 5.83 -12.02
N ASN A 91 3.27 4.52 -11.93
CA ASN A 91 3.05 3.66 -13.09
C ASN A 91 1.88 4.14 -13.95
N LYS A 92 0.78 4.58 -13.31
CA LYS A 92 -0.35 5.20 -14.02
C LYS A 92 0.06 6.52 -14.69
N TRP A 93 0.85 7.35 -14.01
CA TRP A 93 1.28 8.66 -14.50
C TRP A 93 2.21 8.58 -15.73
N ILE A 94 3.04 7.53 -15.81
CA ILE A 94 3.94 7.27 -16.96
C ILE A 94 3.35 6.31 -18.00
N LEU A 95 2.12 5.82 -17.82
CA LEU A 95 1.57 4.71 -18.62
C LEU A 95 1.70 4.96 -20.13
N GLU A 96 1.28 6.13 -20.60
CA GLU A 96 1.41 6.54 -22.00
C GLU A 96 2.86 6.60 -22.48
N ALA A 97 3.75 7.15 -21.65
CA ALA A 97 5.16 7.32 -22.00
C ALA A 97 5.85 5.97 -22.24
N ARG A 98 5.41 4.91 -21.54
CA ARG A 98 5.98 3.56 -21.64
C ARG A 98 5.73 2.87 -22.98
N PHE A 99 4.81 3.39 -23.81
CA PHE A 99 4.57 2.85 -25.15
C PHE A 99 5.56 3.39 -26.21
N PHE A 100 6.45 4.31 -25.83
CA PHE A 100 7.44 4.90 -26.73
C PHE A 100 8.85 4.30 -26.55
N PRO A 101 9.75 4.42 -27.55
CA PRO A 101 11.16 4.05 -27.41
C PRO A 101 11.82 4.77 -26.23
N ILE A 102 12.87 4.17 -25.67
CA ILE A 102 13.49 4.60 -24.39
C ILE A 102 13.80 6.11 -24.34
N ILE A 103 14.37 6.67 -25.42
CA ILE A 103 14.71 8.09 -25.49
C ILE A 103 13.44 8.97 -25.42
N THR A 104 12.42 8.64 -26.22
CA THR A 104 11.15 9.35 -26.25
C THR A 104 10.38 9.21 -24.94
N MET A 105 10.36 8.01 -24.34
CA MET A 105 9.77 7.76 -23.03
C MET A 105 10.40 8.66 -21.96
N LEU A 106 11.73 8.69 -21.89
CA LEU A 106 12.46 9.49 -20.91
C LEU A 106 12.22 10.99 -21.11
N GLU A 107 12.17 11.46 -22.36
CA GLU A 107 11.89 12.86 -22.67
C GLU A 107 10.46 13.28 -22.27
N ILE A 108 9.46 12.41 -22.51
CA ILE A 108 8.08 12.64 -22.06
C ILE A 108 8.02 12.72 -20.53
N ILE A 109 8.67 11.77 -19.83
CA ILE A 109 8.72 11.75 -18.36
C ILE A 109 9.39 13.02 -17.84
N ARG A 110 10.53 13.42 -18.41
CA ARG A 110 11.27 14.64 -18.03
C ARG A 110 10.39 15.88 -18.15
N ARG A 111 9.70 16.07 -19.29
CA ARG A 111 8.76 17.18 -19.51
C ARG A 111 7.62 17.18 -18.50
N LYS A 112 7.02 16.01 -18.24
CA LYS A 112 5.98 15.85 -17.21
C LYS A 112 6.49 16.21 -15.81
N VAL A 113 7.70 15.81 -15.43
CA VAL A 113 8.32 16.17 -14.12
C VAL A 113 8.51 17.68 -14.01
N MET A 114 9.12 18.32 -15.02
CA MET A 114 9.39 19.76 -15.01
C MET A 114 8.11 20.58 -14.88
N GLY A 115 7.06 20.24 -15.63
CA GLY A 115 5.76 20.90 -15.53
C GLY A 115 5.17 20.81 -14.12
N ARG A 116 5.33 19.65 -13.47
CA ARG A 116 4.84 19.41 -12.10
C ARG A 116 5.62 20.22 -11.06
N ILE A 117 6.94 20.30 -11.17
CA ILE A 117 7.79 21.12 -10.29
C ILE A 117 7.42 22.60 -10.44
N SER A 118 7.27 23.10 -11.67
CA SER A 118 6.86 24.49 -11.93
C SER A 118 5.50 24.81 -11.30
N ALA A 119 4.53 23.90 -11.43
CA ALA A 119 3.22 24.06 -10.79
C ALA A 119 3.31 24.06 -9.25
N GLN A 120 4.14 23.20 -8.66
CA GLN A 120 4.35 23.19 -7.21
C GLN A 120 4.99 24.48 -6.70
N ILE A 121 6.03 24.99 -7.38
CA ILE A 121 6.68 26.26 -7.02
C ILE A 121 5.65 27.39 -7.03
N LYS A 122 4.79 27.46 -8.06
CA LYS A 122 3.72 28.47 -8.15
C LYS A 122 2.70 28.35 -7.02
N ASN A 123 2.33 27.12 -6.64
CA ASN A 123 1.37 26.88 -5.57
C ASN A 123 1.95 27.18 -4.19
N SER A 124 3.24 26.95 -3.96
CA SER A 124 3.92 27.27 -2.70
C SER A 124 4.18 28.77 -2.52
N ALA A 125 4.15 29.54 -3.60
CA ALA A 125 4.28 31.00 -3.59
C ALA A 125 2.93 31.74 -3.43
N ARG A 126 1.82 31.00 -3.34
CA ARG A 126 0.48 31.50 -3.00
C ARG A 126 0.18 31.21 -1.54
#